data_AF-A0A0C1R7X4-F1
#
_entry.id   AF-A0A0C1R7X4-F1
#
_cell.length_a   1.000
_cell.length_b   1.000
_cell.length_c   1.000
_cell.angle_alpha   90.00
_cell.angle_beta   90.00
_cell.angle_gamma   90.00
#
_symmetry.space_group_name_H-M   'P 1'
#
loop_
_entity.id
_entity.type
_entity.pdbx_description
1 polymer ?
#
loop_
_entity_poly.entity_id
_entity_poly.type
_entity_poly.pdbx_seq_one_letter_code
_entity_poly.pdbx_strand_id
1 'polypeptide(L)'
;MDGVKQETLDNTDSLLQVARSFLQKEVAPLANEIDFNSNALFQALQGLGKLGMLALRVPDRWGGREVSEQVFGSFQELVARYSGALAFLQTQHQSAASMLVASHNTSLQQKYLPYMSDAQVLLGVGFSQLRREGEALVTGVPVLGGYQLNGVVPWVTGWNLFSKFIVAATLPDDRAVFGIVPLVEIHQESGGAISEHNGLSRIEFSPPAQLAAMTSTNTVKATLTDWFLPAEDVVFIKPAGWIHDNDKKNVLRATFLATGCALGGLDILESAAKKKSLPFMTNAFESLEQELNNCRTAIREAQQNLEMSVAERLQLRAWAIDLAARISHTAIAVSSGSALYSDRNAQRVYREALVFTVTGQTSAVMEATLGRLTRKQNLFDELHGRRESKEGEKKRRITYSRVVHLSHTIDTGIPLWKGDPPVEFETVAELDKDGYYLRRFSLGEHSATHMNAPNSFYADGVSIDRYPANSLILPAVTISIREQALSHPDCVLSTDNILAWEQQNGKIPSNCIVLLHTGWQEKWLDENAFFNWDSHGGMHFPGFGSEATKFLLEERQIAGVGIDTHGVDAGQETTFATNFLVLKEPRIVLENLTNLDQLPPKGTTLVIGVLRLKDGSGSPAAVMALIP
;
A
#
# COMPACT_ATOMS: atom_id res chain seq x y z
N MET A 1 34.61 -15.54 4.01
CA MET A 1 33.19 -15.87 3.76
C MET A 1 32.50 -14.85 2.85
N ASP A 2 33.25 -13.97 2.19
CA ASP A 2 32.69 -12.88 1.36
C ASP A 2 32.64 -13.19 -0.15
N GLY A 3 33.31 -14.26 -0.61
CA GLY A 3 33.32 -14.64 -2.04
C GLY A 3 32.03 -15.32 -2.54
N VAL A 4 31.33 -16.08 -1.68
CA VAL A 4 30.14 -16.85 -2.08
C VAL A 4 28.91 -15.97 -2.28
N LYS A 5 28.79 -14.85 -1.53
CA LYS A 5 27.65 -13.92 -1.66
C LYS A 5 27.71 -13.09 -2.94
N GLN A 6 28.92 -12.77 -3.42
CA GLN A 6 29.11 -11.88 -4.57
C GLN A 6 28.87 -12.63 -5.90
N GLU A 7 29.32 -13.89 -6.03
CA GLU A 7 28.99 -14.75 -7.19
C GLU A 7 27.49 -15.03 -7.34
N THR A 8 26.74 -15.20 -6.24
CA THR A 8 25.29 -15.45 -6.29
C THR A 8 24.45 -14.23 -6.71
N LEU A 9 24.89 -13.02 -6.38
CA LEU A 9 24.22 -11.77 -6.78
C LEU A 9 24.42 -11.50 -8.27
N ASP A 10 25.65 -11.66 -8.79
CA ASP A 10 25.99 -11.45 -10.20
C ASP A 10 25.26 -12.43 -11.14
N ASN A 11 25.08 -13.69 -10.73
CA ASN A 11 24.37 -14.70 -11.53
C ASN A 11 22.84 -14.47 -11.56
N THR A 12 22.28 -13.89 -10.49
CA THR A 12 20.85 -13.59 -10.38
C THR A 12 20.43 -12.42 -11.28
N ASP A 13 21.20 -11.33 -11.25
CA ASP A 13 20.95 -10.18 -12.12
C ASP A 13 21.14 -10.54 -13.60
N SER A 14 22.11 -11.42 -13.89
CA SER A 14 22.31 -11.99 -15.23
C SER A 14 21.07 -12.75 -15.73
N LEU A 15 20.45 -13.60 -14.90
CA LEU A 15 19.26 -14.39 -15.28
C LEU A 15 18.07 -13.50 -15.65
N LEU A 16 17.74 -12.52 -14.81
CA LEU A 16 16.63 -11.60 -15.06
C LEU A 16 16.91 -10.68 -16.27
N GLN A 17 18.16 -10.34 -16.52
CA GLN A 17 18.56 -9.57 -17.70
C GLN A 17 18.40 -10.38 -19.00
N VAL A 18 18.79 -11.66 -19.00
CA VAL A 18 18.58 -12.58 -20.13
C VAL A 18 17.08 -12.74 -20.41
N ALA A 19 16.28 -13.00 -19.37
CA ALA A 19 14.82 -13.08 -19.49
C ALA A 19 14.24 -11.77 -20.07
N ARG A 20 14.68 -10.61 -19.58
CA ARG A 20 14.22 -9.30 -20.07
C ARG A 20 14.53 -9.12 -21.56
N SER A 21 15.76 -9.43 -21.98
CA SER A 21 16.17 -9.32 -23.38
C SER A 21 15.31 -10.21 -24.28
N PHE A 22 15.05 -11.47 -23.88
CA PHE A 22 14.17 -12.36 -24.62
C PHE A 22 12.74 -11.83 -24.70
N LEU A 23 12.18 -11.42 -23.56
CA LEU A 23 10.80 -10.93 -23.50
C LEU A 23 10.61 -9.66 -24.34
N GLN A 24 11.57 -8.74 -24.35
CA GLN A 24 11.49 -7.52 -25.15
C GLN A 24 11.62 -7.78 -26.66
N LYS A 25 12.47 -8.72 -27.06
CA LYS A 25 12.76 -8.99 -28.49
C LYS A 25 11.77 -9.95 -29.12
N GLU A 26 11.38 -11.00 -28.41
CA GLU A 26 10.64 -12.13 -28.98
C GLU A 26 9.18 -12.17 -28.51
N VAL A 27 8.86 -11.69 -27.31
CA VAL A 27 7.51 -11.80 -26.73
C VAL A 27 6.71 -10.51 -26.89
N ALA A 28 7.27 -9.37 -26.51
CA ALA A 28 6.58 -8.08 -26.53
C ALA A 28 6.00 -7.71 -27.91
N PRO A 29 6.72 -7.93 -29.04
CA PRO A 29 6.16 -7.64 -30.37
C PRO A 29 4.96 -8.50 -30.75
N LEU A 30 4.87 -9.72 -30.20
CA LEU A 30 3.83 -10.72 -30.50
C LEU A 30 2.80 -10.83 -29.37
N ALA A 31 2.87 -10.00 -28.33
CA ALA A 31 2.12 -10.21 -27.10
C ALA A 31 0.59 -10.20 -27.27
N ASN A 32 0.06 -9.47 -28.25
CA ASN A 32 -1.37 -9.54 -28.58
C ASN A 32 -1.72 -10.86 -29.26
N GLU A 33 -0.93 -11.34 -30.22
CA GLU A 33 -1.12 -12.65 -30.84
C GLU A 33 -1.04 -13.77 -29.80
N ILE A 34 -0.05 -13.70 -28.90
CA ILE A 34 0.14 -14.65 -27.81
C ILE A 34 -1.10 -14.73 -26.90
N ASP A 35 -1.92 -13.68 -26.77
CA ASP A 35 -3.14 -13.70 -25.92
C ASP A 35 -4.26 -14.59 -26.47
N PHE A 36 -4.31 -14.81 -27.79
CA PHE A 36 -5.41 -15.58 -28.42
C PHE A 36 -4.96 -16.75 -29.32
N ASN A 37 -3.69 -16.81 -29.72
CA ASN A 37 -3.14 -17.89 -30.54
C ASN A 37 -2.28 -18.85 -29.68
N SER A 38 -2.79 -20.05 -29.43
CA SER A 38 -2.12 -21.05 -28.60
C SER A 38 -0.77 -21.53 -29.18
N ASN A 39 -0.60 -21.49 -30.51
CA ASN A 39 0.69 -21.83 -31.14
C ASN A 39 1.75 -20.75 -30.88
N ALA A 40 1.38 -19.47 -30.97
CA ALA A 40 2.29 -18.37 -30.65
C ALA A 40 2.67 -18.41 -29.16
N LEU A 41 1.71 -18.67 -28.28
CA LEU A 41 1.98 -18.88 -26.84
C LEU A 41 2.93 -20.05 -26.62
N PHE A 42 2.74 -21.18 -27.31
CA PHE A 42 3.60 -22.34 -27.20
C PHE A 42 5.04 -22.04 -27.65
N GLN A 43 5.22 -21.31 -28.76
CA GLN A 43 6.55 -20.90 -29.22
C GLN A 43 7.25 -19.98 -28.20
N ALA A 44 6.53 -19.04 -27.61
CA ALA A 44 7.06 -18.19 -26.55
C ALA A 44 7.47 -19.00 -25.30
N LEU A 45 6.66 -20.00 -24.93
CA LEU A 45 6.96 -20.93 -23.84
C LEU A 45 8.22 -21.78 -24.14
N GLN A 46 8.33 -22.32 -25.35
CA GLN A 46 9.54 -23.03 -25.79
C GLN A 46 10.77 -22.12 -25.81
N GLY A 47 10.61 -20.83 -26.11
CA GLY A 47 11.68 -19.85 -26.02
C GLY A 47 12.22 -19.72 -24.58
N LEU A 48 11.35 -19.64 -23.58
CA LEU A 48 11.76 -19.72 -22.18
C LEU A 48 12.40 -21.07 -21.82
N GLY A 49 11.91 -22.18 -22.41
CA GLY A 49 12.50 -23.51 -22.28
C GLY A 49 13.94 -23.56 -22.79
N LYS A 50 14.23 -23.02 -23.98
CA LYS A 50 15.60 -22.95 -24.53
C LYS A 50 16.58 -22.17 -23.64
N LEU A 51 16.08 -21.30 -22.77
CA LEU A 51 16.86 -20.55 -21.79
C LEU A 51 16.98 -21.26 -20.42
N GLY A 52 16.30 -22.40 -20.24
CA GLY A 52 16.22 -23.13 -18.98
C GLY A 52 15.43 -22.37 -17.90
N MET A 53 14.34 -21.70 -18.30
CA MET A 53 13.57 -20.78 -17.46
C MET A 53 12.13 -21.23 -17.16
N LEU A 54 11.74 -22.45 -17.51
CA LEU A 54 10.37 -22.92 -17.25
C LEU A 54 10.16 -23.46 -15.83
N ALA A 55 11.20 -23.95 -15.17
CA ALA A 55 11.13 -24.56 -13.85
C ALA A 55 12.25 -24.04 -12.91
N LEU A 56 12.44 -22.72 -12.87
CA LEU A 56 13.52 -22.02 -12.15
C LEU A 56 13.73 -22.42 -10.68
N ARG A 57 12.66 -22.79 -9.94
CA ARG A 57 12.78 -23.22 -8.53
C ARG A 57 13.10 -24.71 -8.34
N VAL A 58 13.30 -25.46 -9.44
CA VAL A 58 13.78 -26.85 -9.34
C VAL A 58 15.25 -26.81 -8.90
N PRO A 59 15.68 -27.71 -7.98
CA PRO A 59 17.07 -27.80 -7.56
C PRO A 59 18.04 -28.08 -8.71
N ASP A 60 19.28 -27.60 -8.59
CA ASP A 60 20.30 -27.73 -9.65
C ASP A 60 20.60 -29.20 -9.99
N ARG A 61 20.54 -30.10 -8.99
CA ARG A 61 20.72 -31.55 -9.19
C ARG A 61 19.72 -32.19 -10.17
N TRP A 62 18.63 -31.49 -10.46
CA TRP A 62 17.60 -31.91 -11.41
C TRP A 62 17.59 -31.04 -12.67
N GLY A 63 18.67 -30.30 -12.97
CA GLY A 63 18.75 -29.42 -14.14
C GLY A 63 17.95 -28.11 -14.01
N GLY A 64 17.51 -27.78 -12.79
CA GLY A 64 16.91 -26.49 -12.48
C GLY A 64 17.95 -25.39 -12.24
N ARG A 65 17.52 -24.27 -11.66
CA ARG A 65 18.37 -23.11 -11.32
C ARG A 65 18.35 -22.77 -9.82
N GLU A 66 17.56 -23.52 -9.05
CA GLU A 66 17.37 -23.36 -7.61
C GLU A 66 17.15 -21.92 -7.13
N VAL A 67 16.44 -21.11 -7.92
CA VAL A 67 16.28 -19.69 -7.60
C VAL A 67 15.41 -19.49 -6.36
N SER A 68 15.73 -18.45 -5.58
CA SER A 68 14.94 -18.09 -4.41
C SER A 68 13.52 -17.64 -4.77
N GLU A 69 12.62 -17.64 -3.80
CA GLU A 69 11.24 -17.16 -4.00
C GLU A 69 11.17 -15.68 -4.41
N GLN A 70 12.12 -14.86 -3.95
CA GLN A 70 12.23 -13.45 -4.32
C GLN A 70 12.64 -13.27 -5.78
N VAL A 71 13.61 -14.06 -6.25
CA VAL A 71 14.07 -14.04 -7.64
C VAL A 71 12.97 -14.55 -8.56
N PHE A 72 12.31 -15.65 -8.18
CA PHE A 72 11.18 -16.17 -8.95
C PHE A 72 10.02 -15.18 -9.04
N GLY A 73 9.67 -14.48 -7.95
CA GLY A 73 8.66 -13.43 -7.98
C GLY A 73 9.02 -12.28 -8.94
N SER A 74 10.31 -11.91 -8.98
CA SER A 74 10.80 -10.89 -9.93
C SER A 74 10.75 -11.37 -11.38
N PHE A 75 11.03 -12.65 -11.62
CA PHE A 75 10.85 -13.27 -12.93
C PHE A 75 9.36 -13.30 -13.35
N GLN A 76 8.46 -13.72 -12.47
CA GLN A 76 7.01 -13.73 -12.74
C GLN A 76 6.48 -12.33 -13.07
N GLU A 77 6.89 -11.31 -12.30
CA GLU A 77 6.55 -9.91 -12.55
C GLU A 77 7.06 -9.44 -13.92
N LEU A 78 8.29 -9.82 -14.28
CA LEU A 78 8.89 -9.48 -15.55
C LEU A 78 8.18 -10.14 -16.74
N VAL A 79 7.84 -11.44 -16.66
CA VAL A 79 7.11 -12.13 -17.73
C VAL A 79 5.70 -11.53 -17.88
N ALA A 80 4.99 -11.30 -16.76
CA ALA A 80 3.64 -10.76 -16.76
C ALA A 80 3.55 -9.32 -17.30
N ARG A 81 4.62 -8.52 -17.21
CA ARG A 81 4.73 -7.20 -17.85
C ARG A 81 4.61 -7.28 -19.37
N TYR A 82 5.15 -8.33 -19.98
CA TYR A 82 5.20 -8.47 -21.43
C TYR A 82 4.11 -9.39 -22.00
N SER A 83 3.71 -10.44 -21.28
CA SER A 83 2.59 -11.31 -21.65
C SER A 83 2.00 -12.00 -20.44
N GLY A 84 0.75 -11.70 -20.12
CA GLY A 84 0.04 -12.35 -19.03
C GLY A 84 -0.26 -13.82 -19.30
N ALA A 85 -0.61 -14.17 -20.55
CA ALA A 85 -0.83 -15.56 -20.97
C ALA A 85 0.41 -16.44 -20.77
N LEU A 86 1.59 -15.94 -21.17
CA LEU A 86 2.87 -16.65 -20.97
C LEU A 86 3.21 -16.79 -19.49
N ALA A 87 3.05 -15.71 -18.70
CA ALA A 87 3.32 -15.74 -17.27
C ALA A 87 2.40 -16.73 -16.53
N PHE A 88 1.12 -16.76 -16.89
CA PHE A 88 0.13 -17.65 -16.29
C PHE A 88 0.44 -19.11 -16.61
N LEU A 89 0.68 -19.42 -17.91
CA LEU A 89 1.00 -20.78 -18.34
C LEU A 89 2.31 -21.30 -17.72
N GLN A 90 3.37 -20.48 -17.72
CA GLN A 90 4.65 -20.84 -17.09
C GLN A 90 4.48 -21.08 -15.58
N THR A 91 3.63 -20.29 -14.91
CA THR A 91 3.34 -20.48 -13.48
C THR A 91 2.66 -21.82 -13.19
N GLN A 92 1.80 -22.32 -14.08
CA GLN A 92 1.20 -23.66 -13.93
C GLN A 92 2.28 -24.74 -13.98
N HIS A 93 3.22 -24.60 -14.93
CA HIS A 93 4.32 -25.54 -15.09
C HIS A 93 5.29 -25.55 -13.91
N GLN A 94 5.72 -24.37 -13.45
CA GLN A 94 6.52 -24.24 -12.24
C GLN A 94 5.83 -24.83 -11.01
N SER A 95 4.50 -24.69 -10.91
CA SER A 95 3.72 -25.25 -9.80
C SER A 95 3.78 -26.77 -9.80
N ALA A 96 3.61 -27.41 -10.96
CA ALA A 96 3.76 -28.85 -11.10
C ALA A 96 5.17 -29.32 -10.70
N ALA A 97 6.21 -28.62 -11.19
CA ALA A 97 7.60 -28.91 -10.84
C ALA A 97 7.84 -28.80 -9.33
N SER A 98 7.32 -27.75 -8.69
CA SER A 98 7.46 -27.53 -7.25
C SER A 98 6.76 -28.61 -6.42
N MET A 99 5.62 -29.12 -6.89
CA MET A 99 4.92 -30.23 -6.24
C MET A 99 5.71 -31.55 -6.34
N LEU A 100 6.36 -31.81 -7.47
CA LEU A 100 7.25 -32.96 -7.65
C LEU A 100 8.51 -32.86 -6.78
N VAL A 101 9.10 -31.67 -6.67
CA VAL A 101 10.22 -31.43 -5.73
C VAL A 101 9.80 -31.70 -4.29
N ALA A 102 8.58 -31.33 -3.91
CA ALA A 102 8.03 -31.58 -2.57
C ALA A 102 7.52 -33.01 -2.33
N SER A 103 7.50 -33.86 -3.36
CA SER A 103 7.04 -35.24 -3.28
C SER A 103 8.09 -36.15 -2.62
N HIS A 104 7.63 -37.24 -2.00
CA HIS A 104 8.49 -38.35 -1.57
C HIS A 104 8.62 -39.45 -2.64
N ASN A 105 7.91 -39.33 -3.75
CA ASN A 105 7.95 -40.28 -4.85
C ASN A 105 9.18 -40.02 -5.72
N THR A 106 10.28 -40.71 -5.41
CA THR A 106 11.56 -40.56 -6.10
C THR A 106 11.50 -40.98 -7.56
N SER A 107 10.63 -41.95 -7.90
CA SER A 107 10.43 -42.40 -9.28
C SER A 107 9.86 -41.27 -10.14
N LEU A 108 8.85 -40.54 -9.65
CA LEU A 108 8.31 -39.38 -10.35
C LEU A 108 9.32 -38.23 -10.44
N GLN A 109 10.10 -37.99 -9.38
CA GLN A 109 11.16 -37.00 -9.41
C GLN A 109 12.18 -37.28 -10.52
N GLN A 110 12.69 -38.51 -10.60
CA GLN A 110 13.64 -38.95 -11.62
C GLN A 110 13.04 -38.91 -13.03
N LYS A 111 11.76 -39.29 -13.17
CA LYS A 111 11.07 -39.36 -14.45
C LYS A 111 10.82 -37.98 -15.06
N TYR A 112 10.54 -36.95 -14.25
CA TYR A 112 10.07 -35.66 -14.75
C TYR A 112 11.04 -34.50 -14.53
N LEU A 113 11.57 -34.31 -13.31
CA LEU A 113 12.28 -33.08 -12.96
C LEU A 113 13.47 -32.71 -13.88
N PRO A 114 14.32 -33.66 -14.33
CA PRO A 114 15.41 -33.38 -15.27
C PRO A 114 15.01 -32.68 -16.57
N TYR A 115 13.75 -32.82 -16.98
CA TYR A 115 13.25 -32.46 -18.31
C TYR A 115 12.25 -31.30 -18.29
N MET A 116 11.97 -30.73 -17.11
CA MET A 116 10.97 -29.66 -16.97
C MET A 116 11.54 -28.26 -17.24
N SER A 117 12.83 -28.05 -16.94
CA SER A 117 13.45 -26.71 -17.06
C SER A 117 13.53 -26.22 -18.52
N ASP A 118 13.77 -27.15 -19.45
CA ASP A 118 14.08 -26.88 -20.85
C ASP A 118 12.94 -27.19 -21.84
N ALA A 119 11.74 -27.46 -21.33
CA ALA A 119 10.54 -27.82 -22.08
C ALA A 119 10.53 -29.20 -22.75
N GLN A 120 11.47 -30.11 -22.45
CA GLN A 120 11.37 -31.50 -22.94
C GLN A 120 10.13 -32.22 -22.38
N VAL A 121 9.72 -31.85 -21.17
CA VAL A 121 8.53 -32.35 -20.50
C VAL A 121 7.72 -31.17 -19.99
N LEU A 122 6.46 -31.09 -20.41
CA LEU A 122 5.52 -30.06 -19.97
C LEU A 122 4.35 -30.68 -19.21
N LEU A 123 4.19 -30.24 -17.96
CA LEU A 123 3.10 -30.59 -17.04
C LEU A 123 2.38 -29.35 -16.52
N GLY A 124 1.07 -29.45 -16.31
CA GLY A 124 0.25 -28.46 -15.62
C GLY A 124 -0.29 -28.95 -14.27
N VAL A 125 -1.27 -28.22 -13.74
CA VAL A 125 -1.96 -28.54 -12.49
C VAL A 125 -3.47 -28.33 -12.61
N GLY A 126 -4.26 -29.09 -11.86
CA GLY A 126 -5.72 -29.04 -11.84
C GLY A 126 -6.31 -29.48 -10.50
N PHE A 127 -6.26 -28.58 -9.50
CA PHE A 127 -6.70 -28.89 -8.14
C PHE A 127 -7.52 -27.76 -7.49
N SER A 128 -8.01 -26.79 -8.27
CA SER A 128 -8.78 -25.65 -7.74
C SER A 128 -10.08 -26.07 -7.04
N GLN A 129 -10.66 -27.20 -7.44
CA GLN A 129 -11.87 -27.78 -6.87
C GLN A 129 -11.75 -28.05 -5.36
N LEU A 130 -10.54 -28.30 -4.84
CA LEU A 130 -10.34 -28.52 -3.41
C LEU A 130 -10.65 -27.28 -2.54
N ARG A 131 -10.71 -26.08 -3.14
CA ARG A 131 -11.04 -24.84 -2.41
C ARG A 131 -12.53 -24.66 -2.17
N ARG A 132 -13.38 -25.48 -2.80
CA ARG A 132 -14.83 -25.40 -2.65
C ARG A 132 -15.25 -26.06 -1.34
N GLU A 133 -16.19 -25.43 -0.66
CA GLU A 133 -16.89 -26.04 0.46
C GLU A 133 -18.06 -26.89 -0.05
N GLY A 134 -18.42 -27.93 0.72
CA GLY A 134 -19.50 -28.86 0.38
C GLY A 134 -19.01 -30.13 -0.32
N GLU A 135 -19.87 -30.73 -1.14
CA GLU A 135 -19.58 -31.98 -1.84
C GLU A 135 -18.35 -31.87 -2.76
N ALA A 136 -17.46 -32.86 -2.65
CA ALA A 136 -16.24 -32.90 -3.44
C ALA A 136 -16.55 -33.11 -4.92
N LEU A 137 -16.06 -32.21 -5.77
CA LEU A 137 -16.24 -32.33 -7.22
C LEU A 137 -15.44 -33.47 -7.85
N VAL A 138 -14.35 -33.89 -7.19
CA VAL A 138 -13.53 -35.04 -7.60
C VAL A 138 -13.27 -35.88 -6.36
N THR A 139 -13.68 -37.14 -6.41
CA THR A 139 -13.50 -38.13 -5.34
C THR A 139 -12.47 -39.17 -5.76
N GLY A 140 -11.74 -39.70 -4.78
CA GLY A 140 -10.78 -40.77 -4.98
C GLY A 140 -11.07 -41.91 -4.02
N VAL A 141 -11.38 -43.10 -4.53
CA VAL A 141 -11.61 -44.30 -3.70
C VAL A 141 -10.35 -45.16 -3.71
N PRO A 142 -9.77 -45.52 -2.55
CA PRO A 142 -8.66 -46.46 -2.49
C PRO A 142 -9.05 -47.82 -3.09
N VAL A 143 -8.25 -48.34 -4.00
CA VAL A 143 -8.41 -49.67 -4.61
C VAL A 143 -7.06 -50.40 -4.62
N LEU A 144 -7.05 -51.69 -4.97
CA LEU A 144 -5.79 -52.42 -5.09
C LEU A 144 -4.86 -51.72 -6.09
N GLY A 145 -3.64 -51.42 -5.67
CA GLY A 145 -2.62 -50.82 -6.54
C GLY A 145 -2.73 -49.31 -6.75
N GLY A 146 -3.73 -48.61 -6.19
CA GLY A 146 -3.88 -47.17 -6.39
C GLY A 146 -5.20 -46.59 -5.91
N TYR A 147 -5.73 -45.65 -6.69
CA TYR A 147 -6.98 -44.94 -6.42
C TYR A 147 -7.86 -44.92 -7.66
N GLN A 148 -9.17 -44.98 -7.49
CA GLN A 148 -10.13 -44.75 -8.56
C GLN A 148 -10.70 -43.34 -8.42
N LEU A 149 -10.48 -42.50 -9.43
CA LEU A 149 -10.87 -41.10 -9.44
C LEU A 149 -12.16 -40.90 -10.25
N ASN A 150 -13.08 -40.15 -9.69
CA ASN A 150 -14.35 -39.82 -10.32
C ASN A 150 -14.70 -38.34 -10.12
N GLY A 151 -15.18 -37.67 -11.16
CA GLY A 151 -15.74 -36.32 -11.07
C GLY A 151 -15.15 -35.30 -12.05
N VAL A 152 -15.31 -34.02 -11.75
CA VAL A 152 -15.01 -32.91 -12.66
C VAL A 152 -13.98 -31.95 -12.07
N VAL A 153 -12.87 -31.76 -12.78
CA VAL A 153 -11.88 -30.70 -12.53
C VAL A 153 -12.29 -29.46 -13.33
N PRO A 154 -12.75 -28.37 -12.69
CA PRO A 154 -13.37 -27.25 -13.42
C PRO A 154 -12.41 -26.40 -14.24
N TRP A 155 -11.15 -26.31 -13.83
CA TRP A 155 -10.16 -25.42 -14.42
C TRP A 155 -8.84 -26.16 -14.60
N VAL A 156 -8.56 -26.58 -15.83
CA VAL A 156 -7.29 -27.19 -16.24
C VAL A 156 -6.71 -26.38 -17.40
N THR A 157 -5.62 -25.66 -17.13
CA THR A 157 -4.95 -24.81 -18.12
C THR A 157 -3.81 -25.55 -18.81
N GLY A 158 -3.60 -25.27 -20.10
CA GLY A 158 -2.53 -25.84 -20.91
C GLY A 158 -2.94 -27.06 -21.73
N TRP A 159 -4.23 -27.26 -22.00
CA TRP A 159 -4.67 -28.36 -22.87
C TRP A 159 -4.12 -28.20 -24.29
N ASN A 160 -3.62 -29.28 -24.89
CA ASN A 160 -2.80 -29.31 -26.12
C ASN A 160 -1.46 -28.54 -26.05
N LEU A 161 -1.06 -28.03 -24.88
CA LEU A 161 0.24 -27.39 -24.64
C LEU A 161 1.09 -28.22 -23.68
N PHE A 162 0.46 -28.87 -22.70
CA PHE A 162 1.06 -29.78 -21.74
C PHE A 162 0.61 -31.22 -22.03
N SER A 163 1.48 -32.17 -21.70
CA SER A 163 1.20 -33.60 -21.94
C SER A 163 0.41 -34.25 -20.80
N LYS A 164 0.55 -33.72 -19.58
CA LYS A 164 0.02 -34.27 -18.33
C LYS A 164 -0.30 -33.13 -17.36
N PHE A 165 -1.07 -33.41 -16.33
CA PHE A 165 -1.28 -32.49 -15.23
C PHE A 165 -1.40 -33.22 -13.90
N ILE A 166 -1.08 -32.52 -12.82
CA ILE A 166 -1.31 -33.03 -11.46
C ILE A 166 -2.76 -32.70 -11.07
N VAL A 167 -3.58 -33.73 -10.92
CA VAL A 167 -4.96 -33.65 -10.42
C VAL A 167 -5.00 -33.92 -8.92
N ALA A 168 -6.06 -33.45 -8.26
CA ALA A 168 -6.33 -33.81 -6.87
C ALA A 168 -7.76 -34.33 -6.68
N ALA A 169 -7.94 -35.29 -5.79
CA ALA A 169 -9.21 -35.90 -5.45
C ALA A 169 -9.36 -36.05 -3.93
N THR A 170 -10.58 -35.82 -3.42
CA THR A 170 -10.90 -35.99 -2.00
C THR A 170 -11.16 -37.47 -1.70
N LEU A 171 -10.52 -37.99 -0.67
CA LEU A 171 -10.65 -39.37 -0.18
C LEU A 171 -11.84 -39.48 0.81
N PRO A 172 -12.34 -40.69 1.10
CA PRO A 172 -13.45 -40.89 2.05
C PRO A 172 -13.16 -40.42 3.48
N ASP A 173 -11.89 -40.19 3.83
CA ASP A 173 -11.44 -39.67 5.11
C ASP A 173 -11.03 -38.18 5.06
N ASP A 174 -11.55 -37.45 4.07
CA ASP A 174 -11.34 -36.02 3.80
C ASP A 174 -9.91 -35.60 3.44
N ARG A 175 -8.96 -36.53 3.41
CA ARG A 175 -7.62 -36.28 2.86
C ARG A 175 -7.71 -36.06 1.35
N ALA A 176 -6.68 -35.44 0.78
CA ALA A 176 -6.60 -35.23 -0.67
C ALA A 176 -5.42 -36.02 -1.27
N VAL A 177 -5.70 -36.90 -2.22
CA VAL A 177 -4.68 -37.55 -3.04
C VAL A 177 -4.36 -36.67 -4.25
N PHE A 178 -3.08 -36.51 -4.55
CA PHE A 178 -2.59 -35.81 -5.75
C PHE A 178 -1.86 -36.80 -6.63
N GLY A 179 -2.18 -36.80 -7.93
CA GLY A 179 -1.61 -37.75 -8.89
C GLY A 179 -1.40 -37.13 -10.26
N ILE A 180 -0.47 -37.69 -11.04
CA ILE A 180 -0.24 -37.28 -12.43
C ILE A 180 -1.19 -38.05 -13.34
N VAL A 181 -1.92 -37.34 -14.18
CA VAL A 181 -2.79 -37.93 -15.20
C VAL A 181 -2.55 -37.32 -16.58
N PRO A 182 -2.88 -38.05 -17.68
CA PRO A 182 -2.78 -37.51 -19.03
C PRO A 182 -3.63 -36.23 -19.23
N LEU A 183 -3.09 -35.25 -19.96
CA LEU A 183 -3.84 -34.07 -20.42
C LEU A 183 -4.26 -34.24 -21.89
N VAL A 184 -4.85 -35.40 -22.18
CA VAL A 184 -5.32 -35.79 -23.51
C VAL A 184 -6.48 -36.76 -23.32
N GLU A 185 -7.45 -36.73 -24.23
CA GLU A 185 -8.55 -37.68 -24.20
C GLU A 185 -8.01 -39.10 -24.36
N ILE A 186 -8.31 -39.95 -23.39
CA ILE A 186 -7.78 -41.31 -23.34
C ILE A 186 -8.72 -42.23 -22.59
N HIS A 187 -8.75 -43.48 -23.05
CA HIS A 187 -9.42 -44.60 -22.41
C HIS A 187 -8.37 -45.56 -21.88
N GLN A 188 -8.66 -46.19 -20.74
CA GLN A 188 -7.88 -47.32 -20.24
C GLN A 188 -8.79 -48.52 -20.01
N GLU A 189 -8.24 -49.71 -20.20
CA GLU A 189 -8.88 -50.93 -19.70
C GLU A 189 -8.96 -50.80 -18.17
N SER A 190 -10.11 -51.17 -17.58
CA SER A 190 -10.44 -50.88 -16.18
C SER A 190 -9.39 -51.50 -15.25
N GLY A 191 -8.46 -50.68 -14.76
CA GLY A 191 -7.43 -51.10 -13.81
C GLY A 191 -7.89 -51.11 -12.34
N GLY A 192 -9.12 -50.65 -12.08
CA GLY A 192 -9.71 -50.53 -10.75
C GLY A 192 -10.83 -51.54 -10.48
N ALA A 193 -10.99 -51.94 -9.22
CA ALA A 193 -11.91 -53.01 -8.80
C ALA A 193 -13.41 -52.63 -8.81
N ILE A 194 -13.76 -51.37 -9.06
CA ILE A 194 -15.13 -50.84 -8.86
C ILE A 194 -15.57 -50.04 -10.09
N SER A 195 -15.71 -50.61 -11.29
CA SER A 195 -16.29 -49.84 -12.41
C SER A 195 -17.81 -49.88 -12.38
N GLU A 196 -18.45 -48.72 -12.18
CA GLU A 196 -19.90 -48.55 -12.32
C GLU A 196 -20.31 -48.35 -13.80
N HIS A 197 -19.33 -48.08 -14.67
CA HIS A 197 -19.56 -47.74 -16.09
C HIS A 197 -19.12 -48.84 -17.07
N ASN A 198 -19.52 -50.10 -16.82
CA ASN A 198 -19.23 -51.24 -17.70
C ASN A 198 -17.74 -51.42 -18.05
N GLY A 199 -16.84 -50.98 -17.18
CA GLY A 199 -15.39 -51.04 -17.38
C GLY A 199 -14.79 -49.92 -18.24
N LEU A 200 -15.57 -48.90 -18.64
CA LEU A 200 -15.05 -47.74 -19.39
C LEU A 200 -14.45 -46.70 -18.45
N SER A 201 -13.13 -46.79 -18.24
CA SER A 201 -12.37 -45.74 -17.56
C SER A 201 -11.82 -44.73 -18.58
N ARG A 202 -12.05 -43.43 -18.36
CA ARG A 202 -11.62 -42.39 -19.31
C ARG A 202 -11.39 -41.02 -18.69
N ILE A 203 -10.61 -40.21 -19.39
CA ILE A 203 -10.50 -38.76 -19.18
C ILE A 203 -11.03 -38.06 -20.42
N GLU A 204 -11.98 -37.16 -20.23
CA GLU A 204 -12.60 -36.35 -21.29
C GLU A 204 -12.42 -34.86 -20.99
N PHE A 205 -12.36 -34.02 -22.03
CA PHE A 205 -12.18 -32.58 -21.86
C PHE A 205 -13.29 -31.80 -22.56
N SER A 206 -13.70 -30.68 -21.97
CA SER A 206 -14.55 -29.74 -22.68
C SER A 206 -13.77 -29.04 -23.81
N PRO A 207 -14.45 -28.42 -24.79
CA PRO A 207 -13.81 -27.40 -25.61
C PRO A 207 -13.14 -26.32 -24.74
N PRO A 208 -12.07 -25.66 -25.24
CA PRO A 208 -11.46 -24.54 -24.54
C PRO A 208 -12.48 -23.46 -24.16
N ALA A 209 -12.38 -22.97 -22.92
CA ALA A 209 -13.26 -21.96 -22.39
C ALA A 209 -13.10 -20.63 -23.16
N GLN A 210 -14.22 -19.97 -23.45
CA GLN A 210 -14.23 -18.62 -24.02
C GLN A 210 -13.96 -17.59 -22.91
N LEU A 211 -12.68 -17.43 -22.57
CA LEU A 211 -12.24 -16.48 -21.54
C LEU A 211 -12.22 -15.05 -22.06
N ALA A 212 -12.37 -14.07 -21.16
CA ALA A 212 -12.25 -12.66 -21.50
C ALA A 212 -10.80 -12.26 -21.88
N ALA A 213 -9.80 -13.01 -21.41
CA ALA A 213 -8.39 -12.82 -21.73
C ALA A 213 -7.64 -14.15 -21.65
N MET A 214 -6.43 -14.19 -22.21
CA MET A 214 -5.54 -15.35 -22.17
C MET A 214 -6.20 -16.63 -22.72
N THR A 215 -7.03 -16.51 -23.76
CA THR A 215 -7.74 -17.65 -24.36
C THR A 215 -6.77 -18.66 -24.97
N SER A 216 -5.61 -18.20 -25.42
CA SER A 216 -4.51 -19.03 -25.92
C SER A 216 -3.98 -20.06 -24.93
N THR A 217 -4.25 -19.89 -23.63
CA THR A 217 -3.82 -20.82 -22.58
C THR A 217 -4.59 -22.15 -22.59
N ASN A 218 -5.62 -22.27 -23.43
CA ASN A 218 -6.44 -23.49 -23.61
C ASN A 218 -6.91 -24.06 -22.28
N THR A 219 -7.70 -23.30 -21.54
CA THR A 219 -8.27 -23.75 -20.28
C THR A 219 -9.55 -24.54 -20.52
N VAL A 220 -9.63 -25.76 -19.97
CA VAL A 220 -10.72 -26.73 -20.17
C VAL A 220 -11.25 -27.25 -18.83
N LYS A 221 -12.43 -27.87 -18.86
CA LYS A 221 -12.90 -28.78 -17.80
C LYS A 221 -12.42 -30.19 -18.11
N ALA A 222 -11.93 -30.92 -17.12
CA ALA A 222 -11.61 -32.34 -17.26
C ALA A 222 -12.63 -33.19 -16.49
N THR A 223 -13.18 -34.21 -17.13
CA THR A 223 -14.07 -35.20 -16.51
C THR A 223 -13.31 -36.51 -16.37
N LEU A 224 -13.19 -37.01 -15.15
CA LEU A 224 -12.62 -38.33 -14.83
C LEU A 224 -13.79 -39.28 -14.55
N THR A 225 -13.85 -40.37 -15.32
CA THR A 225 -14.84 -41.42 -15.15
C THR A 225 -14.10 -42.72 -14.87
N ASP A 226 -14.26 -43.26 -13.67
CA ASP A 226 -13.62 -44.47 -13.16
C ASP A 226 -12.10 -44.51 -13.38
N TRP A 227 -11.43 -43.36 -13.33
CA TRP A 227 -10.01 -43.25 -13.67
C TRP A 227 -9.13 -43.88 -12.59
N PHE A 228 -8.57 -45.06 -12.87
CA PHE A 228 -7.52 -45.66 -12.08
C PHE A 228 -6.23 -44.82 -12.14
N LEU A 229 -5.83 -44.29 -10.99
CA LEU A 229 -4.56 -43.64 -10.70
C LEU A 229 -3.64 -44.66 -9.99
N PRO A 230 -2.61 -45.20 -10.67
CA PRO A 230 -1.66 -46.11 -10.05
C PRO A 230 -0.92 -45.47 -8.87
N ALA A 231 -0.57 -46.27 -7.86
CA ALA A 231 0.20 -45.80 -6.70
C ALA A 231 1.56 -45.18 -7.09
N GLU A 232 2.16 -45.65 -8.19
CA GLU A 232 3.41 -45.10 -8.73
C GLU A 232 3.27 -43.69 -9.32
N ASP A 233 2.07 -43.30 -9.74
CA ASP A 233 1.76 -41.96 -10.27
C ASP A 233 1.19 -41.00 -9.21
N VAL A 234 1.09 -41.46 -7.94
CA VAL A 234 0.73 -40.62 -6.81
C VAL A 234 1.89 -39.69 -6.44
N VAL A 235 1.63 -38.39 -6.44
CA VAL A 235 2.59 -37.34 -6.06
C VAL A 235 2.68 -37.22 -4.55
N PHE A 236 1.54 -37.09 -3.87
CA PHE A 236 1.46 -37.13 -2.40
C PHE A 236 0.00 -37.23 -1.95
N ILE A 237 -0.19 -37.49 -0.65
CA ILE A 237 -1.47 -37.36 0.03
C ILE A 237 -1.33 -36.23 1.06
N LYS A 238 -2.30 -35.31 1.08
CA LYS A 238 -2.34 -34.19 2.04
C LYS A 238 -3.49 -34.37 3.04
N PRO A 239 -3.34 -33.87 4.28
CA PRO A 239 -4.41 -33.92 5.26
C PRO A 239 -5.61 -33.07 4.82
N ALA A 240 -6.77 -33.35 5.42
CA ALA A 240 -7.97 -32.53 5.25
C ALA A 240 -7.68 -31.05 5.53
N GLY A 241 -8.29 -30.15 4.75
CA GLY A 241 -8.11 -28.71 4.90
C GLY A 241 -6.76 -28.13 4.44
N TRP A 242 -5.80 -28.97 4.00
CA TRP A 242 -4.44 -28.53 3.62
C TRP A 242 -4.43 -27.37 2.62
N ILE A 243 -5.34 -27.37 1.64
CA ILE A 243 -5.37 -26.33 0.60
C ILE A 243 -5.66 -24.95 1.19
N HIS A 244 -6.54 -24.85 2.19
CA HIS A 244 -6.88 -23.60 2.84
C HIS A 244 -5.72 -23.07 3.69
N ASP A 245 -5.01 -23.95 4.38
CA ASP A 245 -3.80 -23.58 5.13
C ASP A 245 -2.64 -23.20 4.20
N ASN A 246 -2.52 -23.89 3.07
CA ASN A 246 -1.55 -23.55 2.04
C ASN A 246 -1.86 -22.18 1.42
N ASP A 247 -3.13 -21.85 1.18
CA ASP A 247 -3.51 -20.53 0.66
C ASP A 247 -3.20 -19.41 1.65
N LYS A 248 -3.42 -19.61 2.97
CA LYS A 248 -3.05 -18.65 4.02
C LYS A 248 -1.54 -18.39 4.07
N LYS A 249 -0.72 -19.41 3.83
CA LYS A 249 0.75 -19.29 3.80
C LYS A 249 1.28 -18.57 2.55
N ASN A 250 0.53 -18.65 1.44
CA ASN A 250 1.02 -18.26 0.11
C ASN A 250 0.24 -17.10 -0.51
N VAL A 251 -0.44 -16.28 0.30
CA VAL A 251 -1.29 -15.15 -0.13
C VAL A 251 -0.62 -14.24 -1.17
N LEU A 252 0.68 -13.99 -1.01
CA LEU A 252 1.42 -13.06 -1.87
C LEU A 252 1.92 -13.68 -3.18
N ARG A 253 1.87 -15.00 -3.39
CA ARG A 253 2.51 -15.60 -4.60
C ARG A 253 1.94 -15.06 -5.91
N ALA A 254 0.64 -14.80 -5.97
CA ALA A 254 -0.01 -14.30 -7.17
C ALA A 254 0.13 -12.77 -7.36
N THR A 255 0.71 -12.02 -6.41
CA THR A 255 0.85 -10.55 -6.55
C THR A 255 1.76 -10.16 -7.69
N PHE A 256 2.81 -10.94 -7.97
CA PHE A 256 3.77 -10.62 -9.02
C PHE A 256 3.16 -10.62 -10.42
N LEU A 257 2.14 -11.45 -10.65
CA LEU A 257 1.38 -11.41 -11.90
C LEU A 257 0.61 -10.08 -12.04
N ALA A 258 -0.02 -9.62 -10.96
CA ALA A 258 -0.76 -8.36 -10.94
C ALA A 258 0.18 -7.14 -11.05
N THR A 259 1.29 -7.10 -10.31
CA THR A 259 2.26 -6.00 -10.40
C THR A 259 2.98 -5.99 -11.75
N GLY A 260 3.23 -7.14 -12.35
CA GLY A 260 3.75 -7.25 -13.72
C GLY A 260 2.76 -6.66 -14.74
N CYS A 261 1.49 -7.05 -14.66
CA CYS A 261 0.43 -6.46 -15.48
C CYS A 261 0.33 -4.94 -15.31
N ALA A 262 0.42 -4.44 -14.06
CA ALA A 262 0.45 -3.01 -13.77
C ALA A 262 1.65 -2.31 -14.44
N LEU A 263 2.85 -2.90 -14.42
CA LEU A 263 4.01 -2.37 -15.14
C LEU A 263 3.75 -2.32 -16.66
N GLY A 264 3.09 -3.33 -17.23
CA GLY A 264 2.69 -3.32 -18.63
C GLY A 264 1.73 -2.17 -18.98
N GLY A 265 0.84 -1.82 -18.05
CA GLY A 265 -0.03 -0.64 -18.17
C GLY A 265 0.74 0.68 -18.06
N LEU A 266 1.71 0.76 -17.14
CA LEU A 266 2.61 1.91 -17.02
C LEU A 266 3.44 2.13 -18.28
N ASP A 267 3.93 1.09 -18.93
CA ASP A 267 4.70 1.22 -20.19
C ASP A 267 3.89 1.93 -21.28
N ILE A 268 2.59 1.62 -21.35
CA ILE A 268 1.67 2.25 -22.31
C ILE A 268 1.43 3.72 -21.92
N LEU A 269 1.21 3.99 -20.63
CA LEU A 269 1.02 5.34 -20.11
C LEU A 269 2.26 6.22 -20.32
N GLU A 270 3.45 5.70 -20.02
CA GLU A 270 4.73 6.38 -20.20
C GLU A 270 4.96 6.71 -21.68
N SER A 271 4.76 5.74 -22.57
CA SER A 271 4.89 5.92 -24.01
C SER A 271 3.92 6.99 -24.53
N ALA A 272 2.66 6.97 -24.06
CA ALA A 272 1.67 7.98 -24.41
C ALA A 272 2.05 9.37 -23.87
N ALA A 273 2.53 9.46 -22.63
CA ALA A 273 2.97 10.71 -22.01
C ALA A 273 4.16 11.33 -22.78
N LYS A 274 5.16 10.52 -23.14
CA LYS A 274 6.31 10.95 -23.95
C LYS A 274 5.91 11.39 -25.36
N LYS A 275 4.96 10.69 -25.99
CA LYS A 275 4.52 11.00 -27.36
C LYS A 275 3.62 12.23 -27.44
N LYS A 276 2.71 12.41 -26.47
CA LYS A 276 1.70 13.48 -26.48
C LYS A 276 2.17 14.73 -25.74
N SER A 277 3.16 14.62 -24.85
CA SER A 277 3.74 15.72 -24.07
C SER A 277 2.70 16.54 -23.28
N LEU A 278 1.67 15.86 -22.77
CA LEU A 278 0.61 16.48 -21.97
C LEU A 278 0.93 16.35 -20.48
N PRO A 279 1.07 17.46 -19.71
CA PRO A 279 1.52 17.42 -18.32
C PRO A 279 0.69 16.49 -17.41
N PHE A 280 -0.63 16.43 -17.61
CA PHE A 280 -1.48 15.56 -16.79
C PHE A 280 -1.19 14.06 -16.99
N MET A 281 -0.67 13.66 -18.16
CA MET A 281 -0.27 12.26 -18.40
C MET A 281 1.03 11.94 -17.67
N THR A 282 1.99 12.86 -17.68
CA THR A 282 3.24 12.73 -16.93
C THR A 282 2.97 12.66 -15.44
N ASN A 283 2.14 13.56 -14.91
CA ASN A 283 1.78 13.56 -13.49
C ASN A 283 1.06 12.25 -13.09
N ALA A 284 0.16 11.74 -13.94
CA ALA A 284 -0.50 10.46 -13.71
C ALA A 284 0.50 9.29 -13.73
N PHE A 285 1.45 9.30 -14.68
CA PHE A 285 2.52 8.31 -14.76
C PHE A 285 3.37 8.31 -13.49
N GLU A 286 3.95 9.45 -13.10
CA GLU A 286 4.81 9.57 -11.93
C GLU A 286 4.09 9.17 -10.64
N SER A 287 2.83 9.60 -10.47
CA SER A 287 2.02 9.24 -9.30
C SER A 287 1.77 7.73 -9.22
N LEU A 288 1.38 7.09 -10.34
CA LEU A 288 1.06 5.66 -10.36
C LEU A 288 2.32 4.79 -10.30
N GLU A 289 3.42 5.22 -10.91
CA GLU A 289 4.72 4.58 -10.80
C GLU A 289 5.20 4.58 -9.34
N GLN A 290 5.13 5.72 -8.66
CA GLN A 290 5.50 5.82 -7.25
C GLN A 290 4.61 4.92 -6.38
N GLU A 291 3.29 4.92 -6.60
CA GLU A 291 2.38 4.06 -5.83
C GLU A 291 2.66 2.57 -6.07
N LEU A 292 2.88 2.17 -7.33
CA LEU A 292 3.21 0.79 -7.68
C LEU A 292 4.55 0.37 -7.09
N ASN A 293 5.57 1.23 -7.12
CA ASN A 293 6.86 0.95 -6.50
C ASN A 293 6.74 0.78 -4.99
N ASN A 294 5.93 1.61 -4.31
CA ASN A 294 5.67 1.42 -2.88
C ASN A 294 4.99 0.07 -2.59
N CYS A 295 3.99 -0.30 -3.39
CA CYS A 295 3.31 -1.59 -3.27
C CYS A 295 4.29 -2.77 -3.46
N ARG A 296 5.11 -2.70 -4.51
CA ARG A 296 6.12 -3.72 -4.84
C ARG A 296 7.17 -3.86 -3.74
N THR A 297 7.65 -2.76 -3.17
CA THR A 297 8.59 -2.78 -2.04
C THR A 297 7.96 -3.43 -0.82
N ALA A 298 6.74 -3.02 -0.43
CA ALA A 298 6.04 -3.58 0.72
C ALA A 298 5.77 -5.10 0.56
N ILE A 299 5.44 -5.56 -0.65
CA ILE A 299 5.28 -7.01 -0.94
C ILE A 299 6.60 -7.76 -0.74
N ARG A 300 7.74 -7.21 -1.21
CA ARG A 300 9.06 -7.84 -1.06
C ARG A 300 9.50 -7.89 0.40
N GLU A 301 9.29 -6.82 1.15
CA GLU A 301 9.54 -6.78 2.60
C GLU A 301 8.68 -7.83 3.34
N ALA A 302 7.40 -7.96 2.95
CA ALA A 302 6.49 -8.95 3.50
C ALA A 302 6.90 -10.40 3.21
N GLN A 303 7.60 -10.67 2.10
CA GLN A 303 8.14 -12.00 1.83
C GLN A 303 9.26 -12.39 2.80
N GLN A 304 10.01 -11.41 3.31
CA GLN A 304 11.13 -11.63 4.23
C GLN A 304 10.68 -11.62 5.71
N ASN A 305 9.58 -10.91 6.01
CA ASN A 305 9.04 -10.83 7.36
C ASN A 305 8.09 -12.01 7.67
N LEU A 306 8.58 -13.03 8.38
CA LEU A 306 7.78 -14.20 8.77
C LEU A 306 6.69 -13.89 9.81
N GLU A 307 6.87 -12.83 10.61
CA GLU A 307 5.93 -12.42 11.67
C GLU A 307 4.74 -11.61 11.12
N MET A 308 4.78 -11.19 9.85
CA MET A 308 3.70 -10.41 9.26
C MET A 308 2.39 -11.21 9.20
N SER A 309 1.32 -10.62 9.71
CA SER A 309 0.02 -11.27 9.83
C SER A 309 -0.59 -11.59 8.47
N VAL A 310 -1.46 -12.60 8.43
CA VAL A 310 -2.22 -12.96 7.21
C VAL A 310 -3.09 -11.79 6.75
N ALA A 311 -3.68 -11.03 7.68
CA ALA A 311 -4.49 -9.86 7.37
C ALA A 311 -3.71 -8.78 6.60
N GLU A 312 -2.48 -8.47 7.02
CA GLU A 312 -1.61 -7.52 6.32
C GLU A 312 -1.23 -8.01 4.92
N ARG A 313 -0.89 -9.31 4.79
CA ARG A 313 -0.59 -9.92 3.48
C ARG A 313 -1.80 -9.87 2.54
N LEU A 314 -3.01 -10.07 3.06
CA LEU A 314 -4.26 -9.93 2.28
C LEU A 314 -4.45 -8.49 1.78
N GLN A 315 -4.14 -7.48 2.61
CA GLN A 315 -4.20 -6.07 2.18
C GLN A 315 -3.17 -5.73 1.10
N LEU A 316 -1.96 -6.29 1.18
CA LEU A 316 -0.96 -6.15 0.12
C LEU A 316 -1.40 -6.84 -1.18
N ARG A 317 -2.01 -8.03 -1.10
CA ARG A 317 -2.59 -8.73 -2.25
C ARG A 317 -3.69 -7.91 -2.92
N ALA A 318 -4.61 -7.34 -2.12
CA ALA A 318 -5.67 -6.47 -2.60
C ALA A 318 -5.11 -5.18 -3.24
N TRP A 319 -4.04 -4.60 -2.69
CA TRP A 319 -3.38 -3.41 -3.26
C TRP A 319 -2.79 -3.69 -4.64
N ALA A 320 -2.09 -4.81 -4.81
CA ALA A 320 -1.56 -5.20 -6.12
C ALA A 320 -2.66 -5.40 -7.18
N ILE A 321 -3.78 -6.03 -6.80
CA ILE A 321 -4.95 -6.23 -7.68
C ILE A 321 -5.54 -4.88 -8.11
N ASP A 322 -5.80 -3.99 -7.15
CA ASP A 322 -6.34 -2.65 -7.41
C ASP A 322 -5.41 -1.82 -8.31
N LEU A 323 -4.10 -1.85 -8.07
CA LEU A 323 -3.14 -1.17 -8.93
C LEU A 323 -3.11 -1.73 -10.35
N ALA A 324 -3.16 -3.06 -10.52
CA ALA A 324 -3.26 -3.67 -11.83
C ALA A 324 -4.51 -3.19 -12.59
N ALA A 325 -5.66 -3.13 -11.92
CA ALA A 325 -6.91 -2.65 -12.51
C ALA A 325 -6.85 -1.14 -12.84
N ARG A 326 -6.45 -0.28 -11.88
CA ARG A 326 -6.39 1.18 -12.09
C ARG A 326 -5.39 1.56 -13.18
N ILE A 327 -4.18 1.01 -13.12
CA ILE A 327 -3.12 1.35 -14.07
C ILE A 327 -3.47 0.83 -15.47
N SER A 328 -3.96 -0.40 -15.59
CA SER A 328 -4.40 -0.90 -16.90
C SER A 328 -5.58 -0.10 -17.47
N HIS A 329 -6.48 0.39 -16.62
CA HIS A 329 -7.55 1.31 -17.05
C HIS A 329 -6.98 2.65 -17.55
N THR A 330 -5.92 3.18 -16.94
CA THR A 330 -5.25 4.38 -17.47
C THR A 330 -4.66 4.14 -18.87
N ALA A 331 -4.16 2.93 -19.15
CA ALA A 331 -3.68 2.56 -20.47
C ALA A 331 -4.80 2.61 -21.53
N ILE A 332 -6.04 2.23 -21.16
CA ILE A 332 -7.23 2.41 -22.00
C ILE A 332 -7.48 3.91 -22.25
N ALA A 333 -7.53 4.71 -21.19
CA ALA A 333 -7.86 6.14 -21.27
C ALA A 333 -6.89 6.90 -22.19
N VAL A 334 -5.58 6.70 -22.03
CA VAL A 334 -4.56 7.39 -22.85
C VAL A 334 -4.49 6.87 -24.28
N SER A 335 -4.97 5.65 -24.54
CA SER A 335 -5.08 5.06 -25.88
C SER A 335 -6.40 5.44 -26.58
N SER A 336 -7.36 6.03 -25.85
CA SER A 336 -8.64 6.53 -26.37
C SER A 336 -9.41 5.46 -27.16
N GLY A 337 -10.19 5.84 -28.19
CA GLY A 337 -11.02 4.88 -28.94
C GLY A 337 -10.26 3.71 -29.59
N SER A 338 -8.95 3.85 -29.82
CA SER A 338 -8.14 2.74 -30.33
C SER A 338 -8.07 1.55 -29.36
N ALA A 339 -8.22 1.80 -28.05
CA ALA A 339 -8.21 0.76 -27.03
C ALA A 339 -9.39 -0.23 -27.14
N LEU A 340 -10.41 0.06 -27.95
CA LEU A 340 -11.55 -0.85 -28.11
C LEU A 340 -11.23 -2.05 -29.01
N TYR A 341 -10.20 -1.94 -29.86
CA TYR A 341 -9.80 -3.06 -30.70
C TYR A 341 -9.08 -4.12 -29.84
N SER A 342 -9.50 -5.38 -29.96
CA SER A 342 -8.98 -6.51 -29.19
C SER A 342 -7.50 -6.78 -29.42
N ASP A 343 -6.96 -6.31 -30.55
CA ASP A 343 -5.57 -6.44 -30.99
C ASP A 343 -4.62 -5.37 -30.43
N ARG A 344 -5.09 -4.48 -29.54
CA ARG A 344 -4.27 -3.42 -28.94
C ARG A 344 -3.76 -3.79 -27.55
N ASN A 345 -2.51 -3.39 -27.29
CA ASN A 345 -1.83 -3.61 -26.02
C ASN A 345 -2.65 -3.12 -24.81
N ALA A 346 -3.24 -1.92 -24.90
CA ALA A 346 -4.06 -1.37 -23.81
C ALA A 346 -5.24 -2.28 -23.47
N GLN A 347 -5.93 -2.79 -24.50
CA GLN A 347 -7.06 -3.70 -24.34
C GLN A 347 -6.63 -5.05 -23.78
N ARG A 348 -5.51 -5.59 -24.26
CA ARG A 348 -4.92 -6.83 -23.73
C ARG A 348 -4.62 -6.67 -22.24
N VAL A 349 -3.82 -5.68 -21.86
CA VAL A 349 -3.37 -5.49 -20.47
C VAL A 349 -4.56 -5.27 -19.53
N TYR A 350 -5.59 -4.53 -19.95
CA TYR A 350 -6.82 -4.36 -19.14
C TYR A 350 -7.58 -5.68 -18.94
N ARG A 351 -7.71 -6.52 -19.99
CA ARG A 351 -8.34 -7.85 -19.87
C ARG A 351 -7.48 -8.80 -19.03
N GLU A 352 -6.15 -8.73 -19.12
CA GLU A 352 -5.23 -9.52 -18.29
C GLU A 352 -5.38 -9.16 -16.80
N ALA A 353 -5.59 -7.88 -16.46
CA ALA A 353 -5.85 -7.46 -15.08
C ALA A 353 -7.12 -8.10 -14.49
N LEU A 354 -8.15 -8.35 -15.31
CA LEU A 354 -9.34 -9.10 -14.89
C LEU A 354 -8.99 -10.54 -14.47
N VAL A 355 -8.15 -11.22 -15.26
CA VAL A 355 -7.70 -12.59 -14.95
C VAL A 355 -6.88 -12.62 -13.67
N PHE A 356 -5.97 -11.66 -13.48
CA PHE A 356 -5.12 -11.61 -12.28
C PHE A 356 -5.85 -11.19 -11.00
N THR A 357 -7.02 -10.56 -11.13
CA THR A 357 -7.93 -10.33 -10.01
C THR A 357 -8.42 -11.65 -9.44
N VAL A 358 -8.84 -12.60 -10.28
CA VAL A 358 -9.41 -13.88 -9.85
C VAL A 358 -8.39 -15.02 -9.70
N THR A 359 -7.13 -14.78 -10.05
CA THR A 359 -6.05 -15.77 -9.91
C THR A 359 -5.71 -16.01 -8.44
N GLY A 360 -5.87 -17.26 -7.99
CA GLY A 360 -5.66 -17.63 -6.59
C GLY A 360 -6.68 -17.01 -5.63
N GLN A 361 -7.87 -16.69 -6.13
CA GLN A 361 -8.92 -16.03 -5.37
C GLN A 361 -9.49 -16.95 -4.29
N THR A 362 -9.29 -16.57 -3.04
CA THR A 362 -10.01 -17.13 -1.87
C THR A 362 -11.05 -16.14 -1.38
N SER A 363 -11.97 -16.57 -0.51
CA SER A 363 -12.95 -15.68 0.13
C SER A 363 -12.27 -14.55 0.91
N ALA A 364 -11.15 -14.83 1.59
CA ALA A 364 -10.39 -13.81 2.33
C ALA A 364 -9.71 -12.79 1.40
N VAL A 365 -9.17 -13.23 0.26
CA VAL A 365 -8.64 -12.29 -0.76
C VAL A 365 -9.79 -11.50 -1.38
N MET A 366 -10.97 -12.12 -1.54
CA MET A 366 -12.13 -11.47 -2.15
C MET A 366 -12.65 -10.36 -1.25
N GLU A 367 -12.79 -10.65 0.04
CA GLU A 367 -13.14 -9.68 1.06
C GLU A 367 -12.14 -8.52 1.11
N ALA A 368 -10.83 -8.79 1.13
CA ALA A 368 -9.82 -7.75 1.12
C ALA A 368 -9.86 -6.89 -0.15
N THR A 369 -10.06 -7.50 -1.32
CA THR A 369 -10.20 -6.80 -2.60
C THR A 369 -11.47 -5.94 -2.62
N LEU A 370 -12.63 -6.50 -2.27
CA LEU A 370 -13.90 -5.77 -2.20
C LEU A 370 -13.80 -4.62 -1.21
N GLY A 371 -13.28 -4.87 0.00
CA GLY A 371 -13.07 -3.85 1.01
C GLY A 371 -12.15 -2.72 0.55
N ARG A 372 -11.21 -2.99 -0.35
CA ARG A 372 -10.39 -1.94 -1.00
C ARG A 372 -11.16 -1.19 -2.08
N LEU A 373 -11.88 -1.89 -2.96
CA LEU A 373 -12.65 -1.30 -4.06
C LEU A 373 -13.86 -0.47 -3.57
N THR A 374 -14.44 -0.83 -2.43
CA THR A 374 -15.58 -0.13 -1.83
C THR A 374 -15.17 0.91 -0.79
N ARG A 375 -13.86 1.19 -0.61
CA ARG A 375 -13.46 2.37 0.18
C ARG A 375 -14.06 3.58 -0.50
N LYS A 376 -14.96 4.26 0.22
CA LYS A 376 -15.63 5.46 -0.27
C LYS A 376 -14.58 6.51 -0.64
N GLN A 377 -14.30 6.65 -1.94
CA GLN A 377 -13.94 7.94 -2.50
C GLN A 377 -15.27 8.66 -2.69
N ASN A 378 -15.50 9.70 -1.88
CA ASN A 378 -16.76 10.43 -1.81
C ASN A 378 -17.03 11.19 -3.12
N LEU A 379 -17.57 10.50 -4.14
CA LEU A 379 -18.04 11.11 -5.38
C LEU A 379 -19.32 11.95 -5.18
N PHE A 380 -20.10 11.65 -4.13
CA PHE A 380 -21.37 12.33 -3.86
C PHE A 380 -21.21 13.68 -3.13
N ASP A 381 -20.07 13.91 -2.45
CA ASP A 381 -19.81 15.18 -1.78
C ASP A 381 -19.33 16.26 -2.77
N GLU A 382 -18.80 15.87 -3.95
CA GLU A 382 -18.28 16.80 -4.96
C GLU A 382 -19.37 17.52 -5.78
N LEU A 383 -20.58 16.96 -5.87
CA LEU A 383 -21.69 17.58 -6.62
C LEU A 383 -22.41 18.70 -5.86
N HIS A 384 -22.13 18.87 -4.56
CA HIS A 384 -22.75 19.87 -3.70
C HIS A 384 -21.73 20.75 -2.97
N GLY A 385 -21.00 21.54 -3.76
CA GLY A 385 -20.61 22.90 -3.39
C GLY A 385 -19.54 23.06 -2.31
N ARG A 386 -18.27 22.93 -2.70
CA ARG A 386 -17.19 23.95 -2.55
C ARG A 386 -15.89 23.33 -3.06
N ARG A 387 -15.22 24.01 -3.99
CA ARG A 387 -13.90 23.63 -4.52
C ARG A 387 -12.89 23.67 -3.37
N GLU A 388 -12.38 22.52 -2.98
CA GLU A 388 -11.03 22.36 -2.44
C GLU A 388 -10.52 20.96 -2.82
N SER A 389 -9.39 20.97 -3.52
CA SER A 389 -8.69 19.80 -4.08
C SER A 389 -8.26 18.80 -3.00
N LYS A 390 -8.45 17.49 -3.22
CA LYS A 390 -7.82 16.45 -2.39
C LYS A 390 -7.13 15.36 -3.21
N GLU A 391 -5.80 15.40 -3.13
CA GLU A 391 -4.85 14.32 -3.43
C GLU A 391 -5.11 13.08 -2.55
N GLY A 392 -4.77 11.89 -3.08
CA GLY A 392 -5.02 10.60 -2.45
C GLY A 392 -4.41 10.45 -1.05
N GLU A 393 -5.19 9.89 -0.11
CA GLU A 393 -4.77 9.62 1.26
C GLU A 393 -3.71 8.49 1.32
N LYS A 394 -2.44 8.88 1.24
CA LYS A 394 -1.32 8.11 1.83
C LYS A 394 -1.58 7.96 3.32
N LYS A 395 -1.49 6.74 3.86
CA LYS A 395 -1.37 6.54 5.33
C LYS A 395 -0.14 7.31 5.81
N ARG A 396 -0.33 8.44 6.49
CA ARG A 396 0.75 9.21 7.11
C ARG A 396 1.14 8.51 8.41
N ARG A 397 2.41 8.11 8.54
CA ARG A 397 2.97 7.52 9.76
C ARG A 397 3.85 8.58 10.42
N ILE A 398 3.57 8.91 11.68
CA ILE A 398 4.41 9.81 12.48
C ILE A 398 5.29 8.93 13.36
N THR A 399 6.60 9.14 13.28
CA THR A 399 7.59 8.45 14.13
C THR A 399 8.23 9.49 15.04
N TYR A 400 8.39 9.17 16.32
CA TYR A 400 8.95 10.08 17.32
C TYR A 400 9.72 9.29 18.38
N SER A 401 10.74 9.91 18.96
CA SER A 401 11.52 9.39 20.10
C SER A 401 11.05 9.95 21.43
N ARG A 402 10.48 11.16 21.43
CA ARG A 402 10.02 11.86 22.63
C ARG A 402 8.78 12.70 22.33
N VAL A 403 7.95 12.91 23.35
CA VAL A 403 6.79 13.80 23.32
C VAL A 403 7.00 14.92 24.34
N VAL A 404 6.77 16.17 23.94
CA VAL A 404 6.93 17.35 24.79
C VAL A 404 5.60 18.11 24.82
N HIS A 405 5.13 18.48 26.01
CA HIS A 405 4.01 19.41 26.13
C HIS A 405 4.48 20.83 25.82
N LEU A 406 3.80 21.49 24.89
CA LEU A 406 4.05 22.91 24.57
C LEU A 406 2.99 23.83 25.17
N SER A 407 2.12 23.31 26.04
CA SER A 407 1.12 24.10 26.75
C SER A 407 1.47 24.29 28.22
N HIS A 408 1.20 25.48 28.74
CA HIS A 408 1.26 25.76 30.17
C HIS A 408 0.14 25.03 30.94
N THR A 409 0.42 24.67 32.20
CA THR A 409 -0.63 24.21 33.11
C THR A 409 -1.56 25.37 33.44
N ILE A 410 -2.87 25.11 33.44
CA ILE A 410 -3.88 26.13 33.73
C ILE A 410 -4.18 26.14 35.22
N ASP A 411 -3.94 27.28 35.85
CA ASP A 411 -4.34 27.61 37.21
C ASP A 411 -4.90 29.04 37.27
N THR A 412 -5.32 29.50 38.45
CA THR A 412 -5.95 30.82 38.63
C THR A 412 -4.98 32.01 38.56
N GLY A 413 -3.68 31.75 38.54
CA GLY A 413 -2.62 32.76 38.51
C GLY A 413 -1.90 32.89 37.17
N ILE A 414 -2.43 32.29 36.10
CA ILE A 414 -1.86 32.46 34.76
C ILE A 414 -1.95 33.93 34.31
N PRO A 415 -0.98 34.42 33.51
CA PRO A 415 -1.11 35.73 32.86
C PRO A 415 -2.36 35.81 31.98
N LEU A 416 -3.11 36.92 32.09
CA LEU A 416 -4.35 37.17 31.35
C LEU A 416 -4.39 38.59 30.81
N TRP A 417 -4.98 38.78 29.64
CA TRP A 417 -5.27 40.10 29.10
C TRP A 417 -6.15 40.89 30.06
N LYS A 418 -5.86 42.18 30.19
CA LYS A 418 -6.67 43.07 31.02
C LYS A 418 -8.09 43.16 30.46
N GLY A 419 -9.05 42.61 31.20
CA GLY A 419 -10.47 42.60 30.84
C GLY A 419 -10.98 41.23 30.37
N ASP A 420 -10.09 40.26 30.17
CA ASP A 420 -10.49 38.89 29.82
C ASP A 420 -11.12 38.18 31.01
N PRO A 421 -12.01 37.18 30.76
CA PRO A 421 -12.59 36.38 31.82
C PRO A 421 -11.52 35.64 32.65
N PRO A 422 -11.59 35.66 33.99
CA PRO A 422 -10.64 34.96 34.84
C PRO A 422 -10.80 33.44 34.74
N VAL A 423 -9.75 32.71 35.12
CA VAL A 423 -9.82 31.27 35.34
C VAL A 423 -10.39 31.01 36.74
N GLU A 424 -11.51 30.29 36.82
CA GLU A 424 -12.12 29.91 38.09
C GLU A 424 -12.22 28.38 38.19
N PHE A 425 -11.98 27.86 39.40
CA PHE A 425 -12.20 26.46 39.73
C PHE A 425 -13.12 26.37 40.95
N GLU A 426 -14.08 25.47 40.88
CA GLU A 426 -15.01 25.18 41.98
C GLU A 426 -15.05 23.68 42.23
N THR A 427 -14.80 23.27 43.46
CA THR A 427 -14.94 21.86 43.87
C THR A 427 -16.42 21.51 43.95
N VAL A 428 -16.83 20.54 43.14
CA VAL A 428 -18.22 20.04 43.06
C VAL A 428 -18.38 18.75 43.88
N ALA A 429 -17.32 17.93 43.95
CA ALA A 429 -17.28 16.72 44.75
C ALA A 429 -15.87 16.51 45.34
N GLU A 430 -15.80 16.03 46.57
CA GLU A 430 -14.57 15.70 47.29
C GLU A 430 -14.42 14.19 47.45
N LEU A 431 -13.21 13.66 47.23
CA LEU A 431 -12.95 12.22 47.25
C LEU A 431 -13.42 11.55 48.56
N ASP A 432 -13.16 12.19 49.70
CA ASP A 432 -13.48 11.66 51.02
C ASP A 432 -14.98 11.68 51.34
N LYS A 433 -15.76 12.54 50.69
CA LYS A 433 -17.21 12.69 50.92
C LYS A 433 -18.04 11.93 49.91
N ASP A 434 -17.66 12.02 48.64
CA ASP A 434 -18.47 11.60 47.49
C ASP A 434 -17.92 10.34 46.80
N GLY A 435 -16.71 9.89 47.18
CA GLY A 435 -16.03 8.74 46.58
C GLY A 435 -15.32 9.07 45.26
N TYR A 436 -15.34 10.32 44.81
CA TYR A 436 -14.62 10.83 43.64
C TYR A 436 -14.34 12.33 43.79
N TYR A 437 -13.30 12.83 43.10
CA TYR A 437 -12.97 14.25 43.05
C TYR A 437 -13.41 14.86 41.73
N LEU A 438 -14.19 15.95 41.78
CA LEU A 438 -14.67 16.65 40.60
C LEU A 438 -14.64 18.16 40.83
N ARG A 439 -14.18 18.89 39.82
CA ARG A 439 -14.27 20.35 39.77
C ARG A 439 -15.06 20.81 38.55
N ARG A 440 -15.81 21.89 38.72
CA ARG A 440 -16.26 22.79 37.65
C ARG A 440 -15.17 23.83 37.40
N PHE A 441 -15.04 24.27 36.15
CA PHE A 441 -14.13 25.36 35.81
C PHE A 441 -14.72 26.29 34.75
N SER A 442 -14.26 27.54 34.71
CA SER A 442 -14.54 28.55 33.70
C SER A 442 -13.23 29.25 33.32
N LEU A 443 -13.09 29.66 32.05
CA LEU A 443 -11.97 30.45 31.54
C LEU A 443 -12.36 31.13 30.21
N GLY A 444 -11.62 32.16 29.82
CA GLY A 444 -11.76 32.80 28.50
C GLY A 444 -11.27 31.91 27.36
N GLU A 445 -11.76 32.15 26.15
CA GLU A 445 -11.36 31.38 24.95
C GLU A 445 -9.89 31.58 24.56
N HIS A 446 -9.32 32.73 24.95
CA HIS A 446 -7.95 33.16 24.66
C HIS A 446 -7.05 33.12 25.91
N SER A 447 -7.36 32.23 26.86
CA SER A 447 -6.61 32.07 28.11
C SER A 447 -5.56 30.95 28.02
N ALA A 448 -4.45 31.10 28.74
CA ALA A 448 -3.31 30.17 28.75
C ALA A 448 -2.73 29.95 27.34
N THR A 449 -2.11 28.80 27.11
CA THR A 449 -1.80 28.35 25.75
C THR A 449 -3.08 28.13 24.97
N HIS A 450 -3.25 28.85 23.87
CA HIS A 450 -4.50 28.84 23.12
C HIS A 450 -4.28 28.99 21.61
N MET A 451 -5.35 28.75 20.87
CA MET A 451 -5.41 28.92 19.42
C MET A 451 -6.45 29.97 19.05
N ASN A 452 -6.06 30.97 18.25
CA ASN A 452 -6.99 31.96 17.69
C ASN A 452 -7.67 31.39 16.44
N ALA A 453 -8.95 31.72 16.24
CA ALA A 453 -9.70 31.40 15.03
C ALA A 453 -10.03 32.67 14.22
N PRO A 454 -10.20 32.60 12.88
CA PRO A 454 -10.45 33.76 12.04
C PRO A 454 -11.60 34.68 12.47
N ASN A 455 -12.66 34.13 13.07
CA ASN A 455 -13.77 34.93 13.58
C ASN A 455 -13.43 35.86 14.75
N SER A 456 -12.23 35.76 15.33
CA SER A 456 -11.72 36.76 16.28
C SER A 456 -11.37 38.11 15.62
N PHE A 457 -11.00 38.10 14.33
CA PHE A 457 -10.58 39.31 13.58
C PHE A 457 -11.45 39.61 12.34
N TYR A 458 -12.19 38.62 11.83
CA TYR A 458 -13.01 38.73 10.62
C TYR A 458 -14.46 38.33 10.88
N ALA A 459 -15.42 39.19 10.55
CA ALA A 459 -16.84 38.94 10.84
C ALA A 459 -17.42 37.68 10.16
N ASP A 460 -16.88 37.30 9.00
CA ASP A 460 -17.20 36.09 8.24
C ASP A 460 -16.14 34.98 8.42
N GLY A 461 -15.25 35.15 9.39
CA GLY A 461 -14.21 34.19 9.72
C GLY A 461 -14.75 32.84 10.19
N VAL A 462 -13.97 31.79 9.94
CA VAL A 462 -14.23 30.44 10.43
C VAL A 462 -14.05 30.39 11.95
N SER A 463 -14.99 29.77 12.67
CA SER A 463 -14.92 29.54 14.12
C SER A 463 -14.11 28.30 14.48
N ILE A 464 -13.65 28.22 15.74
CA ILE A 464 -12.72 27.17 16.18
C ILE A 464 -13.29 25.74 16.01
N ASP A 465 -14.60 25.52 16.18
CA ASP A 465 -15.25 24.20 16.06
C ASP A 465 -15.26 23.64 14.63
N ARG A 466 -14.96 24.49 13.65
CA ARG A 466 -14.98 24.18 12.20
C ARG A 466 -13.62 23.77 11.65
N TYR A 467 -12.55 23.84 12.44
CA TYR A 467 -11.25 23.29 12.03
C TYR A 467 -11.33 21.77 11.88
N PRO A 468 -10.98 21.20 10.70
CA PRO A 468 -10.99 19.76 10.50
C PRO A 468 -9.87 19.09 11.30
N ALA A 469 -10.12 17.92 11.87
CA ALA A 469 -9.16 17.25 12.77
C ALA A 469 -7.77 17.01 12.15
N ASN A 470 -7.70 16.82 10.82
CA ASN A 470 -6.44 16.60 10.12
C ASN A 470 -5.61 17.88 9.91
N SER A 471 -6.17 19.08 10.06
CA SER A 471 -5.40 20.33 10.03
C SER A 471 -4.74 20.64 11.36
N LEU A 472 -5.10 19.92 12.44
CA LEU A 472 -4.53 20.09 13.78
C LEU A 472 -3.32 19.19 14.05
N ILE A 473 -2.86 18.46 13.02
CA ILE A 473 -1.65 17.63 13.06
C ILE A 473 -0.74 18.03 11.91
N LEU A 474 0.31 18.80 12.21
CA LEU A 474 1.15 19.44 11.18
C LEU A 474 2.64 19.37 11.52
N PRO A 475 3.52 19.29 10.52
CA PRO A 475 4.94 19.48 10.75
C PRO A 475 5.20 20.91 11.25
N ALA A 476 6.26 21.09 12.04
CA ALA A 476 6.70 22.39 12.51
C ALA A 476 8.22 22.57 12.41
N VAL A 477 8.64 23.83 12.32
CA VAL A 477 10.02 24.26 12.42
C VAL A 477 10.16 25.25 13.56
N THR A 478 11.32 25.28 14.21
CA THR A 478 11.59 26.18 15.34
C THR A 478 12.68 27.17 14.95
N ILE A 479 12.35 28.46 14.95
CA ILE A 479 13.30 29.56 14.76
C ILE A 479 13.48 30.24 16.11
N SER A 480 14.72 30.41 16.55
CA SER A 480 15.00 31.12 17.80
C SER A 480 15.56 32.51 17.55
N ILE A 481 14.98 33.50 18.24
CA ILE A 481 15.52 34.86 18.34
C ILE A 481 15.85 35.22 19.81
N ARG A 482 16.00 34.20 20.67
CA ARG A 482 16.18 34.37 22.12
C ARG A 482 17.28 35.37 22.49
N GLU A 483 18.44 35.28 21.85
CA GLU A 483 19.55 36.21 22.10
C GLU A 483 19.22 37.67 21.73
N GLN A 484 18.40 37.86 20.69
CA GLN A 484 17.91 39.20 20.32
C GLN A 484 16.88 39.69 21.33
N ALA A 485 15.93 38.85 21.72
CA ALA A 485 14.89 39.18 22.71
C ALA A 485 15.45 39.49 24.09
N LEU A 486 16.53 38.82 24.52
CA LEU A 486 17.22 39.12 25.78
C LEU A 486 17.82 40.53 25.81
N SER A 487 18.28 41.04 24.67
CA SER A 487 18.89 42.37 24.57
C SER A 487 17.88 43.46 24.22
N HIS A 488 16.83 43.11 23.48
CA HIS A 488 15.81 44.03 22.98
C HIS A 488 14.43 43.37 23.09
N PRO A 489 13.67 43.63 24.17
CA PRO A 489 12.35 43.05 24.40
C PRO A 489 11.35 43.27 23.27
N ASP A 490 11.50 44.33 22.48
CA ASP A 490 10.62 44.67 21.36
C ASP A 490 11.11 44.12 20.01
N CYS A 491 12.09 43.21 20.01
CA CYS A 491 12.58 42.65 18.75
C CYS A 491 11.49 41.83 18.05
N VAL A 492 11.52 41.85 16.72
CA VAL A 492 10.61 41.07 15.89
C VAL A 492 11.38 40.11 14.99
N LEU A 493 10.79 38.95 14.70
CA LEU A 493 11.32 38.05 13.68
C LEU A 493 11.37 38.80 12.34
N SER A 494 12.55 38.89 11.74
CA SER A 494 12.76 39.51 10.43
C SER A 494 12.92 38.47 9.32
N THR A 495 12.75 38.91 8.07
CA THR A 495 13.05 38.08 6.89
C THR A 495 14.51 37.62 6.88
N ASP A 496 15.44 38.44 7.36
CA ASP A 496 16.86 38.08 7.47
C ASP A 496 17.08 36.96 8.49
N ASN A 497 16.36 36.95 9.62
CA ASN A 497 16.42 35.83 10.56
C ASN A 497 15.94 34.53 9.90
N ILE A 498 14.85 34.58 9.13
CA ILE A 498 14.32 33.43 8.40
C ILE A 498 15.34 32.92 7.38
N LEU A 499 15.91 33.81 6.57
CA LEU A 499 16.89 33.43 5.55
C LEU A 499 18.18 32.86 6.19
N ALA A 500 18.65 33.44 7.29
CA ALA A 500 19.80 32.91 8.02
C ALA A 500 19.53 31.52 8.61
N TRP A 501 18.32 31.30 9.14
CA TRP A 501 17.90 29.98 9.62
C TRP A 501 17.83 28.96 8.48
N GLU A 502 17.31 29.34 7.31
CA GLU A 502 17.21 28.47 6.14
C GLU A 502 18.57 28.11 5.54
N GLN A 503 19.56 29.00 5.62
CA GLN A 503 20.93 28.68 5.21
C GLN A 503 21.52 27.51 6.01
N GLN A 504 21.15 27.37 7.28
CA GLN A 504 21.68 26.34 8.17
C GLN A 504 20.82 25.07 8.16
N ASN A 505 19.49 25.22 8.04
CA ASN A 505 18.53 24.12 8.25
C ASN A 505 17.82 23.69 6.95
N GLY A 506 18.09 24.37 5.84
CA GLY A 506 17.38 24.24 4.57
C GLY A 506 16.05 25.01 4.58
N LYS A 507 15.45 25.16 3.39
CA LYS A 507 14.20 25.91 3.19
C LYS A 507 13.08 25.40 4.11
N ILE A 508 12.30 26.32 4.66
CA ILE A 508 11.08 26.04 5.42
C ILE A 508 10.10 25.31 4.49
N PRO A 509 9.61 24.12 4.87
CA PRO A 509 8.67 23.38 4.05
C PRO A 509 7.30 24.07 4.02
N SER A 510 6.59 23.94 2.90
CA SER A 510 5.19 24.39 2.83
C SER A 510 4.29 23.57 3.75
N ASN A 511 3.14 24.15 4.12
CA ASN A 511 2.16 23.52 5.00
C ASN A 511 2.74 23.05 6.35
N CYS A 512 3.62 23.85 6.95
CA CYS A 512 4.14 23.67 8.30
C CYS A 512 3.80 24.84 9.22
N ILE A 513 3.98 24.66 10.53
CA ILE A 513 3.89 25.74 11.51
C ILE A 513 5.30 26.27 11.81
N VAL A 514 5.48 27.59 11.78
CA VAL A 514 6.72 28.23 12.22
C VAL A 514 6.58 28.63 13.68
N LEU A 515 7.34 27.96 14.55
CA LEU A 515 7.42 28.27 15.98
C LEU A 515 8.56 29.27 16.21
N LEU A 516 8.25 30.39 16.86
CA LEU A 516 9.22 31.39 17.25
C LEU A 516 9.56 31.22 18.73
N HIS A 517 10.78 30.80 19.00
CA HIS A 517 11.32 30.70 20.35
C HIS A 517 12.05 31.98 20.74
N THR A 518 11.42 32.76 21.61
CA THR A 518 11.97 34.04 22.09
C THR A 518 12.59 33.93 23.48
N GLY A 519 12.32 32.86 24.21
CA GLY A 519 12.72 32.65 25.61
C GLY A 519 11.72 33.25 26.61
N TRP A 520 10.63 33.84 26.13
CA TRP A 520 9.65 34.54 26.97
C TRP A 520 8.83 33.58 27.85
N GLN A 521 8.74 32.30 27.47
CA GLN A 521 8.20 31.22 28.31
C GLN A 521 8.80 31.19 29.73
N GLU A 522 10.05 31.63 29.91
CA GLU A 522 10.72 31.66 31.22
C GLU A 522 10.04 32.64 32.20
N LYS A 523 9.25 33.60 31.69
CA LYS A 523 8.59 34.64 32.47
C LYS A 523 7.15 34.32 32.87
N TRP A 524 6.60 33.18 32.46
CA TRP A 524 5.19 32.81 32.63
C TRP A 524 4.65 32.95 34.05
N LEU A 525 5.47 32.65 35.07
CA LEU A 525 5.07 32.68 36.48
C LEU A 525 5.13 34.07 37.12
N ASP A 526 5.62 35.09 36.40
CA ASP A 526 5.67 36.48 36.86
C ASP A 526 4.95 37.36 35.83
N GLU A 527 3.69 37.68 36.13
CA GLU A 527 2.82 38.50 35.28
C GLU A 527 3.47 39.85 34.90
N ASN A 528 4.15 40.51 35.85
CA ASN A 528 4.79 41.80 35.58
C ASN A 528 5.96 41.64 34.62
N ALA A 529 6.76 40.58 34.77
CA ALA A 529 7.86 40.29 33.85
C ALA A 529 7.36 39.81 32.48
N PHE A 530 6.24 39.09 32.43
CA PHE A 530 5.65 38.52 31.22
C PHE A 530 5.03 39.60 30.33
N PHE A 531 4.26 40.53 30.89
CA PHE A 531 3.73 41.66 30.12
C PHE A 531 4.75 42.79 29.95
N ASN A 532 5.69 42.90 30.90
CA ASN A 532 6.78 43.87 30.90
C ASN A 532 6.26 45.30 30.65
N TRP A 533 5.32 45.74 31.50
CA TRP A 533 4.64 47.01 31.37
C TRP A 533 5.59 48.21 31.52
N ASP A 534 5.44 49.22 30.66
CA ASP A 534 6.07 50.53 30.86
C ASP A 534 5.25 51.43 31.80
N SER A 535 5.80 52.62 32.10
CA SER A 535 5.12 53.62 32.96
C SER A 535 3.85 54.21 32.36
N HIS A 536 3.58 53.99 31.06
CA HIS A 536 2.43 54.47 30.31
C HIS A 536 1.38 53.37 30.07
N GLY A 537 1.63 52.14 30.52
CA GLY A 537 0.75 50.99 30.32
C GLY A 537 0.91 50.30 28.96
N GLY A 538 2.00 50.54 28.24
CA GLY A 538 2.42 49.75 27.07
C GLY A 538 3.13 48.46 27.47
N MET A 539 3.07 47.43 26.64
CA MET A 539 3.69 46.12 26.90
C MET A 539 4.93 45.92 26.04
N HIS A 540 5.91 45.18 26.56
CA HIS A 540 7.19 44.99 25.89
C HIS A 540 7.58 43.52 25.82
N PHE A 541 7.18 42.86 24.74
CA PHE A 541 7.55 41.48 24.44
C PHE A 541 7.72 41.27 22.93
N PRO A 542 8.55 40.30 22.52
CA PRO A 542 8.89 40.10 21.12
C PRO A 542 7.73 39.50 20.31
N GLY A 543 7.83 39.53 18.98
CA GLY A 543 6.78 39.01 18.12
C GLY A 543 7.25 38.69 16.70
N PHE A 544 6.31 38.33 15.84
CA PHE A 544 6.55 38.22 14.40
C PHE A 544 6.49 39.61 13.74
N GLY A 545 7.47 39.91 12.89
CA GLY A 545 7.44 41.13 12.09
C GLY A 545 6.50 40.98 10.90
N SER A 546 5.71 42.01 10.57
CA SER A 546 4.70 41.97 9.51
C SER A 546 5.26 41.56 8.13
N GLU A 547 6.44 42.07 7.76
CA GLU A 547 7.12 41.69 6.51
C GLU A 547 7.61 40.24 6.53
N ALA A 548 8.09 39.75 7.68
CA ALA A 548 8.47 38.35 7.84
C ALA A 548 7.25 37.43 7.77
N THR A 549 6.12 37.83 8.37
CA THR A 549 4.85 37.11 8.29
C THR A 549 4.35 37.01 6.85
N LYS A 550 4.34 38.13 6.09
CA LYS A 550 4.00 38.12 4.66
C LYS A 550 4.90 37.18 3.88
N PHE A 551 6.22 37.25 4.10
CA PHE A 551 7.18 36.37 3.44
C PHE A 551 6.90 34.88 3.74
N LEU A 552 6.62 34.52 4.99
CA LEU A 552 6.30 33.14 5.34
C LEU A 552 4.98 32.67 4.68
N LEU A 553 3.97 33.52 4.62
CA LEU A 553 2.68 33.18 4.03
C LEU A 553 2.77 33.07 2.50
N GLU A 554 3.39 34.04 1.84
CA GLU A 554 3.41 34.18 0.38
C GLU A 554 4.50 33.31 -0.26
N GLU A 555 5.70 33.30 0.31
CA GLU A 555 6.88 32.65 -0.29
C GLU A 555 7.19 31.27 0.29
N ARG A 556 6.65 30.93 1.47
CA ARG A 556 6.80 29.61 2.11
C ARG A 556 5.50 28.84 2.27
N GLN A 557 4.35 29.49 2.14
CA GLN A 557 3.03 28.86 2.19
C GLN A 557 2.85 28.05 3.48
N ILE A 558 3.21 28.66 4.61
CA ILE A 558 3.07 28.05 5.94
C ILE A 558 1.59 27.86 6.30
N ALA A 559 1.32 26.88 7.16
CA ALA A 559 -0.01 26.57 7.69
C ALA A 559 -0.35 27.40 8.93
N GLY A 560 0.64 28.03 9.56
CA GLY A 560 0.44 28.82 10.76
C GLY A 560 1.72 29.23 11.48
N VAL A 561 1.54 29.95 12.58
CA VAL A 561 2.62 30.45 13.46
C VAL A 561 2.35 30.08 14.91
N GLY A 562 3.40 29.99 15.72
CA GLY A 562 3.29 29.83 17.16
C GLY A 562 4.42 30.55 17.90
N ILE A 563 4.15 31.03 19.12
CA ILE A 563 5.12 31.80 19.92
C ILE A 563 4.98 31.54 21.42
N ASP A 564 6.03 31.81 22.17
CA ASP A 564 6.10 31.72 23.65
C ASP A 564 5.76 33.03 24.39
N THR A 565 5.30 34.05 23.68
CA THR A 565 4.82 35.33 24.24
C THR A 565 3.29 35.37 24.32
N HIS A 566 2.75 36.46 24.87
CA HIS A 566 1.30 36.59 25.05
C HIS A 566 0.51 36.68 23.74
N GLY A 567 1.14 37.22 22.70
CA GLY A 567 0.59 37.30 21.35
C GLY A 567 1.65 37.07 20.28
N VAL A 568 1.25 36.62 19.08
CA VAL A 568 2.18 36.51 17.94
C VAL A 568 2.64 37.86 17.40
N ASP A 569 1.89 38.92 17.71
CA ASP A 569 2.30 40.31 17.51
C ASP A 569 3.17 40.78 18.68
N ALA A 570 4.14 41.67 18.43
CA ALA A 570 4.96 42.23 19.51
C ALA A 570 4.11 43.10 20.45
N GLY A 571 4.52 43.25 21.71
CA GLY A 571 3.74 43.98 22.72
C GLY A 571 3.45 45.45 22.39
N GLN A 572 4.28 46.06 21.54
CA GLN A 572 4.12 47.42 21.04
C GLN A 572 3.22 47.51 19.78
N GLU A 573 2.85 46.38 19.17
CA GLU A 573 2.05 46.32 17.95
C GLU A 573 0.55 46.24 18.30
N THR A 574 -0.14 47.38 18.24
CA THR A 574 -1.56 47.48 18.59
C THR A 574 -2.52 47.21 17.42
N THR A 575 -2.01 47.01 16.21
CA THR A 575 -2.85 46.73 15.02
C THR A 575 -3.04 45.24 14.76
N PHE A 576 -2.37 44.36 15.52
CA PHE A 576 -2.45 42.91 15.40
C PHE A 576 -2.15 42.40 13.98
N ALA A 577 -1.16 43.01 13.32
CA ALA A 577 -0.88 42.82 11.91
C ALA A 577 -0.61 41.34 11.55
N THR A 578 0.12 40.61 12.38
CA THR A 578 0.39 39.18 12.19
C THR A 578 -0.89 38.36 12.32
N ASN A 579 -1.69 38.59 13.36
CA ASN A 579 -2.99 37.93 13.52
C ASN A 579 -3.89 38.16 12.29
N PHE A 580 -4.08 39.39 11.84
CA PHE A 580 -4.85 39.68 10.62
C PHE A 580 -4.28 38.98 9.39
N LEU A 581 -2.96 39.05 9.16
CA LEU A 581 -2.32 38.42 8.00
C LEU A 581 -2.52 36.90 7.97
N VAL A 582 -2.28 36.24 9.11
CA VAL A 582 -2.37 34.77 9.19
C VAL A 582 -3.82 34.30 9.12
N LEU A 583 -4.71 34.94 9.87
CA LEU A 583 -6.12 34.54 10.05
C LEU A 583 -7.06 35.03 8.96
N LYS A 584 -6.55 35.72 7.92
CA LYS A 584 -7.31 36.00 6.69
C LYS A 584 -7.82 34.71 6.01
N GLU A 585 -7.11 33.61 6.24
CA GLU A 585 -7.51 32.24 5.88
C GLU A 585 -7.55 31.38 7.15
N PRO A 586 -8.18 30.20 7.16
CA PRO A 586 -8.26 29.32 8.34
C PRO A 586 -6.93 28.62 8.67
N ARG A 587 -5.89 29.40 8.91
CA ARG A 587 -4.54 29.00 9.36
C ARG A 587 -4.49 28.95 10.89
N ILE A 588 -3.36 28.53 11.43
CA ILE A 588 -3.15 28.34 12.88
C ILE A 588 -2.34 29.50 13.46
N VAL A 589 -2.81 30.04 14.58
CA VAL A 589 -2.07 30.98 15.44
C VAL A 589 -2.08 30.41 16.85
N LEU A 590 -0.90 30.09 17.37
CA LEU A 590 -0.70 29.57 18.73
C LEU A 590 0.04 30.60 19.58
N GLU A 591 -0.53 30.94 20.73
CA GLU A 591 0.04 31.93 21.64
C GLU A 591 0.29 31.30 23.01
N ASN A 592 1.21 31.88 23.78
CA ASN A 592 1.62 31.40 25.09
C ASN A 592 2.12 29.93 25.08
N LEU A 593 2.96 29.55 24.11
CA LEU A 593 3.60 28.23 24.10
C LEU A 593 4.72 28.15 25.14
N THR A 594 5.07 26.94 25.56
CA THR A 594 6.20 26.65 26.45
C THR A 594 7.08 25.53 25.92
N ASN A 595 8.24 25.30 26.55
CA ASN A 595 9.21 24.25 26.21
C ASN A 595 9.72 24.31 24.75
N LEU A 596 9.71 25.48 24.11
CA LEU A 596 10.21 25.66 22.74
C LEU A 596 11.74 25.49 22.65
N ASP A 597 12.45 25.73 23.76
CA ASP A 597 13.87 25.44 23.93
C ASP A 597 14.23 23.95 23.78
N GLN A 598 13.26 23.05 23.98
CA GLN A 598 13.45 21.61 23.90
C GLN A 598 13.26 21.05 22.48
N LEU A 599 12.85 21.90 21.53
CA LEU A 599 12.53 21.47 20.17
C LEU A 599 13.75 21.55 19.26
N PRO A 600 13.98 20.55 18.39
CA PRO A 600 14.96 20.68 17.32
C PRO A 600 14.50 21.76 16.32
N PRO A 601 15.41 22.33 15.52
CA PRO A 601 15.04 23.25 14.45
C PRO A 601 14.04 22.63 13.46
N LYS A 602 14.16 21.34 13.16
CA LYS A 602 13.32 20.62 12.18
C LYS A 602 12.92 19.23 12.65
N GLY A 603 11.87 18.70 12.04
CA GLY A 603 11.40 17.33 12.20
C GLY A 603 10.29 17.16 13.23
N THR A 604 9.97 18.21 13.98
CA THR A 604 8.84 18.22 14.93
C THR A 604 7.51 18.08 14.20
N THR A 605 6.61 17.28 14.75
CA THR A 605 5.19 17.27 14.37
C THR A 605 4.35 17.72 15.57
N LEU A 606 3.49 18.70 15.37
CA LEU A 606 2.56 19.18 16.40
C LEU A 606 1.25 18.42 16.35
N VAL A 607 0.69 18.16 17.53
CA VAL A 607 -0.68 17.72 17.75
C VAL A 607 -1.37 18.77 18.60
N ILE A 608 -2.39 19.42 18.04
CA ILE A 608 -3.07 20.57 18.65
C ILE A 608 -4.47 20.13 19.07
N GLY A 609 -4.68 19.94 20.37
CA GLY A 609 -5.97 19.61 20.95
C GLY A 609 -6.72 20.86 21.40
N VAL A 610 -7.69 21.31 20.60
CA VAL A 610 -8.59 22.42 20.96
C VAL A 610 -9.87 21.91 21.60
N LEU A 611 -10.48 22.72 22.47
CA LEU A 611 -11.89 22.53 22.83
C LEU A 611 -12.74 22.99 21.64
N ARG A 612 -13.64 22.12 21.17
CA ARG A 612 -14.52 22.43 20.04
C ARG A 612 -15.70 23.31 20.48
N LEU A 613 -15.41 24.56 20.82
CA LEU A 613 -16.38 25.55 21.23
C LEU A 613 -17.19 26.00 20.02
N LYS A 614 -18.49 25.71 20.03
CA LYS A 614 -19.39 26.05 18.93
C LYS A 614 -19.38 27.56 18.71
N ASP A 615 -19.05 27.98 17.49
CA ASP A 615 -18.98 29.38 17.08
C ASP A 615 -17.92 30.22 17.84
N GLY A 616 -16.97 29.58 18.54
CA GLY A 616 -15.93 30.24 19.35
C GLY A 616 -14.90 31.02 18.52
N SER A 617 -14.42 32.14 19.06
CA SER A 617 -13.36 33.02 18.52
C SER A 617 -11.95 32.48 18.71
N GLY A 618 -11.80 31.52 19.61
CA GLY A 618 -10.58 30.78 19.86
C GLY A 618 -10.83 29.58 20.75
N SER A 619 -9.76 28.97 21.25
CA SER A 619 -9.87 27.95 22.29
C SER A 619 -8.56 27.76 23.04
N PRO A 620 -8.62 27.53 24.37
CA PRO A 620 -7.51 26.94 25.10
C PRO A 620 -7.07 25.65 24.43
N ALA A 621 -5.76 25.48 24.26
CA ALA A 621 -5.19 24.43 23.44
C ALA A 621 -4.18 23.58 24.23
N ALA A 622 -4.35 22.27 24.15
CA ALA A 622 -3.35 21.29 24.56
C ALA A 622 -2.46 20.95 23.36
N VAL A 623 -1.26 21.52 23.32
CA VAL A 623 -0.29 21.36 22.24
C VAL A 623 0.79 20.38 22.66
N MET A 624 1.02 19.36 21.84
CA MET A 624 2.10 18.39 22.02
C MET A 624 3.02 18.40 20.81
N ALA A 625 4.33 18.35 21.05
CA ALA A 625 5.35 18.14 20.04
C ALA A 625 5.84 16.69 20.07
N LEU A 626 5.70 16.02 18.93
CA LEU A 626 6.30 14.73 18.64
C LEU A 626 7.65 15.00 17.97
N ILE A 627 8.76 14.73 18.68
CA ILE A 627 10.11 14.99 18.16
C ILE A 627 10.78 13.68 17.70
N PRO A 628 11.52 13.67 16.57
CA PRO A 628 12.12 12.47 15.98
C PRO A 628 13.05 11.68 16.89
#